data_AF-A2TZ61-F1
#
_entry.id   AF-A2TZ61-F1
#
_cell.length_a   1.000
_cell.length_b   1.000
_cell.length_c   1.000
_cell.angle_alpha   90.00
_cell.angle_beta   90.00
_cell.angle_gamma   90.00
#
_symmetry.space_group_name_H-M   'P 1'
#
loop_
_entity.id
_entity.type
_entity.pdbx_description
1 polymer ?
#
loop_
_entity_poly.entity_id
_entity_poly.type
_entity_poly.pdbx_seq_one_letter_code
_entity_poly.pdbx_strand_id
1 'polypeptide(L)'
;MYLYQEYPGFISSKMITGYEFNRVIQKIVHEKKAIKQKAKKTITPLIQYLEKFHLYPNPLGNNERSWIAKCPSGGNHFLMVVTTTDEWGCGYYKRKGKLEELKKWLSEIKSKKDQKM
;
A
#
# COMPACT_ATOMS: atom_id res chain seq x y z
N MET A 1 -7.34 -15.57 -3.34
CA MET A 1 -6.55 -16.43 -2.43
C MET A 1 -5.20 -15.74 -2.21
N TYR A 2 -5.05 -15.00 -1.10
CA TYR A 2 -3.79 -14.35 -0.75
C TYR A 2 -2.92 -15.36 0.01
N LEU A 3 -2.13 -16.14 -0.71
CA LEU A 3 -1.02 -16.89 -0.10
C LEU A 3 0.04 -15.86 0.26
N TYR A 4 0.14 -15.49 1.53
CA TYR A 4 1.39 -15.15 2.24
C TYR A 4 1.01 -14.90 3.70
N GLN A 5 1.48 -15.75 4.63
CA GLN A 5 1.87 -15.22 5.92
C GLN A 5 2.85 -14.07 5.59
N GLU A 6 2.61 -12.84 6.06
CA GLU A 6 3.40 -11.64 5.70
C GLU A 6 4.93 -11.83 5.92
N TYR A 7 5.32 -12.89 6.63
CA TYR A 7 6.68 -13.29 6.95
C TYR A 7 6.83 -14.82 6.83
N PRO A 8 8.04 -15.32 6.50
CA PRO A 8 8.32 -16.75 6.47
C PRO A 8 8.21 -17.38 7.88
N GLY A 9 7.77 -18.64 7.93
CA GLY A 9 7.82 -19.47 9.12
C GLY A 9 9.11 -20.30 9.20
N PHE A 10 9.53 -20.69 10.40
CA PHE A 10 10.64 -21.61 10.60
C PHE A 10 10.17 -23.06 10.41
N ILE A 11 10.85 -23.81 9.53
CA ILE A 11 10.61 -25.24 9.35
C ILE A 11 11.73 -26.05 10.01
N SER A 12 12.96 -25.89 9.54
CA SER A 12 14.15 -26.54 10.10
C SER A 12 15.43 -25.87 9.61
N SER A 13 16.52 -25.98 10.37
CA SER A 13 17.85 -25.57 9.93
C SER A 13 18.93 -26.30 10.74
N LYS A 14 20.09 -26.54 10.12
CA LYS A 14 21.30 -27.04 10.81
C LYS A 14 22.21 -25.91 11.30
N MET A 15 21.96 -24.68 10.86
CA MET A 15 22.82 -23.51 11.11
C MET A 15 22.25 -22.55 12.15
N ILE A 16 20.92 -22.46 12.26
CA ILE A 16 20.24 -21.56 13.20
C ILE A 16 19.09 -22.29 13.87
N THR A 17 18.82 -21.94 15.12
CA THR A 17 17.67 -22.43 15.86
C THR A 17 16.40 -21.70 15.44
N GLY A 18 15.24 -22.34 15.71
CA GLY A 18 13.94 -21.68 15.51
C GLY A 18 13.79 -20.43 16.38
N TYR A 19 14.41 -20.40 17.56
CA TYR A 19 14.44 -19.23 18.43
C TYR A 19 15.19 -18.05 17.79
N GLU A 20 16.38 -18.29 17.24
CA GLU A 20 17.16 -17.25 16.55
C GLU A 20 16.42 -16.70 15.33
N PHE A 21 15.85 -17.59 14.51
CA PHE A 21 15.02 -17.18 13.37
C PHE A 21 13.83 -16.31 13.82
N ASN A 22 13.06 -16.79 14.80
CA ASN A 22 11.87 -16.09 15.28
C ASN A 22 12.23 -14.73 15.90
N ARG A 23 13.38 -14.61 16.58
CA ARG A 23 13.86 -13.33 17.10
C ARG A 23 14.09 -12.32 15.98
N VAL A 24 14.71 -12.73 14.87
CA VAL A 24 14.94 -11.88 13.70
C VAL A 24 13.62 -11.46 13.05
N ILE A 25 12.71 -12.42 12.83
CA ILE A 25 11.38 -12.12 12.26
C ILE A 25 10.61 -11.16 13.16
N GLN A 26 10.58 -11.39 14.47
CA GLN A 26 9.91 -10.49 15.42
C GLN A 26 10.49 -9.09 15.38
N LYS A 27 11.82 -8.93 15.29
CA LYS A 27 12.46 -7.63 15.15
C LYS A 27 11.96 -6.90 13.89
N ILE A 28 11.94 -7.57 12.74
CA ILE A 28 11.44 -7.01 11.47
C ILE A 28 9.97 -6.61 11.59
N VAL A 29 9.13 -7.46 12.18
CA VAL A 29 7.70 -7.20 12.40
C VAL A 29 7.50 -5.95 13.27
N HIS A 30 8.25 -5.83 14.37
CA HIS A 30 8.16 -4.68 15.27
C HIS A 30 8.62 -3.39 14.59
N GLU A 31 9.74 -3.41 13.86
CA GLU A 31 10.24 -2.27 13.10
C GLU A 31 9.21 -1.82 12.05
N LYS A 32 8.68 -2.76 11.26
CA LYS A 32 7.64 -2.46 10.26
C LYS A 32 6.38 -1.88 10.89
N LYS A 33 5.95 -2.42 12.04
CA LYS A 33 4.78 -1.90 12.78
C LYS A 33 5.03 -0.47 13.28
N ALA A 34 6.20 -0.19 13.83
CA ALA A 34 6.58 1.15 14.28
C ALA A 34 6.60 2.15 13.11
N ILE A 35 7.17 1.76 11.97
CA ILE A 35 7.17 2.58 10.73
C ILE A 35 5.74 2.87 10.26
N LYS A 36 4.87 1.85 10.21
CA LYS A 36 3.46 2.03 9.83
C LYS A 36 2.73 2.98 10.79
N GLN A 37 3.01 2.92 12.10
CA GLN A 37 2.41 3.84 13.09
C GLN A 37 2.89 5.28 12.89
N LYS A 38 4.18 5.48 12.59
CA LYS A 38 4.71 6.81 12.30
C LYS A 38 4.14 7.38 10.99
N ALA A 39 4.04 6.56 9.94
CA ALA A 39 3.42 6.96 8.69
C ALA A 39 1.99 7.48 8.89
N LYS A 40 1.21 6.82 9.75
CA LYS A 40 -0.17 7.25 10.10
C LYS A 40 -0.26 8.61 10.78
N LYS A 41 0.85 9.18 11.27
CA LYS A 41 0.88 10.56 11.80
C LYS A 41 0.93 11.62 10.68
N THR A 42 1.28 11.22 9.46
CA THR A 42 1.40 12.11 8.30
C THR A 42 0.30 11.77 7.30
N ILE A 43 -0.92 12.20 7.61
CA ILE A 43 -2.07 12.05 6.71
C ILE A 43 -2.13 13.26 5.78
N THR A 44 -1.98 13.02 4.48
CA THR A 44 -2.03 14.07 3.45
C THR A 44 -3.42 14.18 2.81
N PRO A 45 -3.72 15.27 2.08
CA PRO A 45 -4.97 15.40 1.32
C PRO A 45 -5.22 14.22 0.37
N LEU A 46 -4.18 13.70 -0.29
CA LEU A 46 -4.30 12.51 -1.14
C LEU A 46 -4.74 11.28 -0.33
N ILE A 47 -4.17 11.03 0.85
CA ILE A 47 -4.56 9.90 1.70
C ILE A 47 -6.02 10.04 2.16
N GLN A 48 -6.43 11.23 2.61
CA GLN A 48 -7.82 11.50 2.98
C GLN A 48 -8.79 11.25 1.84
N TYR A 49 -8.41 11.65 0.63
CA TYR A 49 -9.22 11.44 -0.56
C TYR A 49 -9.35 9.96 -0.93
N LEU A 50 -8.26 9.20 -0.83
CA LEU A 50 -8.26 7.75 -1.06
C LEU A 50 -9.15 7.00 -0.06
N GLU A 51 -9.13 7.40 1.22
CA GLU A 51 -10.05 6.86 2.24
C GLU A 51 -11.52 7.15 1.89
N LYS A 52 -11.82 8.40 1.53
CA LYS A 52 -13.18 8.84 1.16
C LYS A 52 -13.76 8.04 -0.01
N PHE A 53 -12.93 7.62 -0.96
CA PHE A 53 -13.34 6.83 -2.12
C PHE A 53 -13.22 5.32 -1.91
N HIS A 54 -13.04 4.86 -0.66
CA HIS A 54 -12.90 3.46 -0.30
C HIS A 54 -11.80 2.75 -1.11
N LEU A 55 -10.69 3.44 -1.35
CA LEU A 55 -9.48 2.88 -1.95
C LEU A 55 -8.52 2.33 -0.89
N TYR A 56 -8.89 2.38 0.40
CA TYR A 56 -8.21 1.72 1.51
C TYR A 56 -6.69 1.94 1.55
N PRO A 57 -6.22 3.20 1.61
CA PRO A 57 -4.79 3.48 1.71
C PRO A 57 -4.22 2.91 3.02
N ASN A 58 -3.07 2.24 2.92
CA ASN A 58 -2.38 1.66 4.07
C ASN A 58 -0.87 1.89 3.94
N PRO A 59 -0.15 2.25 5.02
CA PRO A 59 1.30 2.38 4.96
C PRO A 59 1.97 1.05 4.60
N LEU A 60 2.94 1.10 3.69
CA LEU A 60 3.64 -0.09 3.22
C LEU A 60 4.52 -0.70 4.33
N GLY A 61 5.11 0.16 5.17
CA GLY A 61 5.95 -0.22 6.31
C GLY A 61 7.45 -0.32 6.02
N ASN A 62 7.89 -0.12 4.78
CA ASN A 62 9.32 -0.06 4.43
C ASN A 62 9.95 1.29 4.81
N ASN A 63 9.14 2.35 4.81
CA ASN A 63 9.49 3.68 5.29
C ASN A 63 8.20 4.43 5.71
N GLU A 64 8.35 5.61 6.33
CA GLU A 64 7.25 6.38 6.91
C GLU A 64 6.41 7.14 5.85
N ARG A 65 6.82 7.10 4.57
CA ARG A 65 6.32 7.97 3.50
C ARG A 65 5.60 7.20 2.40
N SER A 66 5.85 5.90 2.28
CA SER A 66 5.30 5.04 1.25
C SER A 66 4.03 4.34 1.71
N TRP A 67 2.99 4.49 0.90
CA TRP A 67 1.68 3.91 1.11
C TRP A 67 1.25 3.13 -0.13
N ILE A 68 0.32 2.20 0.07
CA ILE A 68 -0.37 1.49 -0.99
C ILE A 68 -1.87 1.71 -0.84
N ALA A 69 -2.59 1.76 -1.96
CA ALA A 69 -4.05 1.79 -1.99
C ALA A 69 -4.56 0.84 -3.07
N LYS A 70 -5.83 0.46 -3.00
CA LYS A 70 -6.52 -0.30 -4.05
C LYS A 70 -6.55 0.52 -5.34
N CYS A 71 -6.27 -0.12 -6.48
CA CYS A 71 -6.41 0.55 -7.78
C CYS A 71 -7.89 0.82 -8.08
N PRO A 72 -8.28 2.04 -8.48
CA PRO A 72 -9.67 2.38 -8.76
C PRO A 72 -10.29 1.63 -9.95
N SER A 73 -9.46 1.15 -10.87
CA SER A 73 -9.91 0.32 -12.00
C SER A 73 -10.35 -1.09 -11.58
N GLY A 74 -10.11 -1.50 -10.33
CA GLY A 74 -10.54 -2.80 -9.79
C GLY A 74 -9.65 -4.01 -10.12
N GLY A 75 -8.50 -3.79 -10.78
CA GLY A 75 -7.54 -4.88 -11.08
C GLY A 75 -6.76 -5.35 -9.85
N ASN A 76 -6.10 -6.51 -9.95
CA ASN A 76 -5.24 -7.07 -8.90
C ASN A 76 -3.84 -6.40 -8.87
N HIS A 77 -3.81 -5.10 -8.62
CA HIS A 77 -2.59 -4.33 -8.43
C HIS A 77 -2.87 -3.09 -7.58
N PHE A 78 -1.80 -2.52 -7.02
CA PHE A 78 -1.89 -1.40 -6.10
C PHE A 78 -1.59 -0.06 -6.76
N LEU A 79 -2.16 0.99 -6.17
CA LEU A 79 -1.72 2.36 -6.31
C LEU A 79 -0.60 2.59 -5.29
N MET A 80 0.57 3.01 -5.75
CA MET A 80 1.65 3.47 -4.88
C MET A 80 1.43 4.93 -4.55
N VAL A 81 1.66 5.32 -3.30
CA VAL A 81 1.50 6.71 -2.85
C VAL A 81 2.73 7.12 -2.04
N VAL A 82 3.21 8.34 -2.26
CA VAL A 82 4.37 8.92 -1.57
C VAL A 82 3.93 10.23 -0.92
N THR A 83 3.91 10.26 0.41
CA THR A 83 3.38 11.41 1.16
C THR A 83 4.31 12.62 1.18
N THR A 84 5.61 12.48 0.87
CA THR A 84 6.53 13.64 0.80
C THR A 84 6.25 14.55 -0.38
N THR A 85 5.82 14.01 -1.51
CA THR A 85 5.46 14.79 -2.71
C THR A 85 3.95 14.88 -2.91
N ASP A 86 3.18 14.17 -2.08
CA ASP A 86 1.74 13.97 -2.18
C ASP A 86 1.30 13.45 -3.56
N GLU A 87 2.03 12.46 -4.05
CA GLU A 87 1.87 11.88 -5.37
C GLU A 87 1.45 10.41 -5.32
N TRP A 88 0.78 9.96 -6.37
CA TRP A 88 0.42 8.58 -6.60
C TRP A 88 0.97 8.05 -7.92
N GLY A 89 1.07 6.73 -8.03
CA GLY A 89 1.40 6.03 -9.26
C GLY A 89 0.76 4.65 -9.34
N CYS A 90 0.30 4.28 -10.53
CA CYS A 90 -0.16 2.94 -10.85
C CYS A 90 0.74 2.36 -11.95
N GLY A 91 1.58 1.39 -11.59
CA GLY A 91 2.53 0.79 -12.52
C GLY A 91 1.86 0.06 -13.70
N TYR A 92 0.71 -0.57 -13.47
CA TYR A 92 -0.02 -1.30 -14.50
C TYR A 92 -0.60 -0.37 -15.57
N TYR A 93 -1.29 0.69 -15.16
CA TYR A 93 -1.87 1.67 -16.08
C TYR A 93 -0.87 2.73 -16.56
N LYS A 94 0.37 2.72 -16.06
CA LYS A 94 1.42 3.72 -16.32
C LYS A 94 0.93 5.16 -16.07
N ARG A 95 0.05 5.36 -15.10
CA ARG A 95 -0.49 6.66 -14.70
C ARG A 95 0.11 7.07 -13.36
N LYS A 96 0.36 8.37 -13.18
CA LYS A 96 0.83 8.98 -11.94
C LYS A 96 0.40 10.44 -11.91
N GLY A 97 0.46 11.06 -10.73
CA GLY A 97 0.19 12.48 -10.58
C GLY A 97 -0.09 12.85 -9.13
N LYS A 98 -0.72 13.99 -8.95
CA LYS A 98 -1.21 14.48 -7.66
C LYS A 98 -2.73 14.26 -7.57
N LEU A 99 -3.36 14.90 -6.60
CA LEU A 99 -4.78 14.74 -6.32
C LEU A 99 -5.69 15.06 -7.51
N GLU A 100 -5.41 16.11 -8.28
CA GLU A 100 -6.28 16.53 -9.40
C GLU A 100 -6.25 15.52 -10.55
N GLU A 101 -5.08 14.94 -10.85
CA GLU A 101 -4.95 13.87 -11.84
C GLU A 101 -5.68 12.59 -11.39
N LEU A 102 -5.69 12.30 -10.09
CA LEU A 102 -6.47 11.19 -9.54
C LEU A 102 -7.96 11.43 -9.69
N LYS A 103 -8.46 12.62 -9.33
CA LYS A 103 -9.86 13.01 -9.48
C LYS A 103 -10.30 12.87 -10.93
N LYS A 104 -9.50 13.39 -11.86
CA LYS A 104 -9.77 13.26 -13.30
C LYS A 104 -9.86 11.80 -13.73
N TRP A 105 -8.92 10.96 -13.30
CA TRP A 105 -8.94 9.54 -13.64
C TRP A 105 -10.17 8.81 -13.08
N LEU A 106 -10.56 9.09 -11.83
CA LEU A 106 -11.77 8.51 -11.24
C LEU A 106 -13.03 8.88 -12.02
N SER A 107 -13.15 10.14 -12.44
CA SER A 107 -14.25 10.59 -13.29
C SER A 107 -14.26 9.86 -14.64
N GLU A 108 -13.10 9.69 -15.29
CA GLU A 108 -12.99 8.91 -16.53
C GLU A 108 -13.44 7.45 -16.35
N ILE A 109 -13.09 6.81 -15.23
CA ILE A 109 -13.50 5.44 -14.93
C ILE A 109 -15.02 5.37 -14.73
N LYS A 110 -15.60 6.34 -14.02
CA LYS A 110 -17.05 6.41 -13.78
C LYS A 110 -17.82 6.55 -15.10
N SER A 111 -17.46 7.52 -15.95
CA SER A 111 -18.10 7.71 -17.26
C SER A 111 -18.04 6.45 -18.14
N LYS A 112 -16.93 5.69 -18.10
CA LYS A 112 -16.79 4.45 -18.88
C LYS A 112 -17.62 3.28 -18.34
N LYS A 113 -17.93 3.26 -17.05
CA LYS A 113 -18.85 2.28 -16.46
C LYS A 113 -20.28 2.61 -16.84
N ASP A 114 -20.65 3.89 -16.77
CA ASP A 114 -22.00 4.36 -17.09
C ASP A 114 -22.35 4.17 -18.58
N GLN A 115 -21.36 4.22 -19.49
CA GLN A 115 -21.53 3.94 -20.92
C GLN A 115 -21.60 2.44 -21.28
N LYS A 116 -21.32 1.55 -20.33
CA LYS A 116 -21.35 0.08 -20.53
C LYS A 116 -22.55 -0.60 -19.87
N MET A 117 -23.40 0.17 -19.19
CA MET A 117 -24.73 -0.24 -18.72
C MET A 117 -25.78 0.09 -19.77
#